data_AF-A0A8X6RZB6-F1
#
_entry.id   AF-A0A8X6RZB6-F1
#
_cell.length_a   1.000
_cell.length_b   1.000
_cell.length_c   1.000
_cell.angle_alpha   90.00
_cell.angle_beta   90.00
_cell.angle_gamma   90.00
#
_symmetry.space_group_name_H-M   'P 1'
#
loop_
_entity.id
_entity.type
_entity.pdbx_description
1 polymer ?
#
loop_
_entity_poly.entity_id
_entity_poly.type
_entity_poly.pdbx_seq_one_letter_code
_entity_poly.pdbx_strand_id
1 'polypeptide(L)'
;MPKREGPYLILTLRSPVTYEIDDLANPDQALGTYLISALKDYQESETERNTGTVAPLRKRGCPKKKLPPGSETSTEPEGESVLHERLGTIIQGKVDSSDSRSFFTDSYVAQHTARIRGALSALTRPVPFLSLISHFKFPEKLVYRVAEDLIKQGRLAASIVDGHSEQAVIIPDIYAASQNEWINSFFKQNNYLEYDAVARLGIRDPKTFLKKKFKDEGLTFFSSCCVGKYILSQIEATIEEALRCSSWVDVFVCI
;
A
#
# COMPACT_ATOMS: atom_id res chain seq x y z
N MET A 1 33.77 -21.61 2.40
CA MET A 1 33.52 -22.64 1.36
C MET A 1 32.02 -22.72 1.17
N PRO A 2 31.51 -22.86 -0.07
CA PRO A 2 30.10 -23.19 -0.27
C PRO A 2 29.79 -24.41 0.60
N LYS A 3 28.68 -24.40 1.34
CA LYS A 3 28.30 -25.56 2.15
C LYS A 3 28.28 -26.76 1.20
N ARG A 4 29.05 -27.80 1.52
CA ARG A 4 29.30 -28.93 0.60
C ARG A 4 28.02 -29.61 0.12
N GLU A 5 26.90 -29.41 0.82
CA GLU A 5 25.61 -30.02 0.53
C GLU A 5 24.47 -29.02 0.79
N GLY A 6 24.21 -28.13 -0.17
CA GLY A 6 23.02 -27.27 -0.15
C GLY A 6 22.85 -26.45 -1.44
N PRO A 7 21.60 -26.16 -1.85
CA PRO A 7 21.32 -25.35 -3.03
C PRO A 7 21.72 -23.88 -2.81
N TYR A 8 22.21 -23.23 -3.86
CA TYR A 8 22.63 -21.83 -3.84
C TYR A 8 22.23 -21.13 -5.15
N LEU A 9 21.99 -19.82 -5.08
CA LEU A 9 21.60 -19.01 -6.24
C LEU A 9 22.78 -18.16 -6.73
N ILE A 10 22.98 -18.13 -8.05
CA ILE A 10 24.00 -17.30 -8.72
C ILE A 10 23.29 -16.08 -9.30
N LEU A 11 23.48 -14.91 -8.68
CA LEU A 11 22.78 -13.69 -9.07
C LEU A 11 23.63 -12.77 -9.94
N THR A 12 24.96 -12.70 -9.71
CA THR A 12 25.80 -11.68 -10.33
C THR A 12 27.10 -12.24 -10.90
N LEU A 13 27.32 -12.02 -12.20
CA LEU A 13 28.58 -12.30 -12.89
C LEU A 13 29.57 -11.16 -12.60
N ARG A 14 30.64 -11.43 -11.85
CA ARG A 14 31.66 -10.43 -11.51
C ARG A 14 32.82 -10.41 -12.51
N SER A 15 33.09 -11.53 -13.17
CA SER A 15 34.07 -11.68 -14.25
C SER A 15 33.70 -12.89 -15.11
N PRO A 16 34.38 -13.16 -16.24
CA PRO A 16 34.09 -14.32 -17.08
C PRO A 16 34.15 -15.68 -16.35
N VAL A 17 34.84 -15.73 -15.19
CA VAL A 17 35.11 -16.98 -14.45
C VAL A 17 34.70 -16.90 -12.98
N THR A 18 34.15 -15.77 -12.50
CA THR A 18 33.81 -15.58 -11.09
C THR A 18 32.36 -15.14 -10.88
N TYR A 19 31.69 -15.82 -9.97
CA TYR A 19 30.30 -15.60 -9.60
C TYR A 19 30.16 -15.19 -8.14
N GLU A 20 29.23 -14.30 -7.86
CA GLU A 20 28.75 -14.03 -6.51
C GLU A 20 27.57 -14.96 -6.20
N ILE A 21 27.68 -15.68 -5.10
CA ILE A 21 26.69 -16.67 -4.67
C ILE A 21 25.96 -16.12 -3.44
N ASP A 22 24.63 -16.24 -3.43
CA ASP A 22 23.78 -15.80 -2.32
C ASP A 22 23.03 -16.99 -1.69
N ASP A 23 22.60 -16.81 -0.45
CA ASP A 23 21.81 -17.81 0.27
C ASP A 23 20.38 -17.90 -0.28
N LEU A 24 19.86 -19.11 -0.45
CA LEU A 24 18.52 -19.34 -0.99
C LEU A 24 17.42 -18.78 -0.08
N ALA A 25 17.66 -18.80 1.23
CA ALA A 25 16.72 -18.26 2.20
C ALA A 25 16.69 -16.72 2.21
N ASN A 26 17.79 -16.08 1.82
CA ASN A 26 17.97 -14.62 1.84
C ASN A 26 18.81 -14.19 0.61
N PRO A 27 18.18 -13.96 -0.56
CA PRO A 27 18.87 -13.70 -1.83
C PRO A 27 19.54 -12.31 -1.91
N ASP A 28 19.63 -11.58 -0.80
CA ASP A 28 20.30 -10.27 -0.70
C ASP A 28 21.58 -10.35 0.15
N GLN A 29 21.91 -11.54 0.69
CA GLN A 29 23.09 -11.76 1.53
C GLN A 29 24.13 -12.59 0.77
N ALA A 30 25.17 -11.91 0.28
CA ALA A 30 26.27 -12.55 -0.44
C ALA A 30 27.07 -13.51 0.46
N LEU A 31 27.14 -14.78 0.05
CA LEU A 31 28.00 -15.81 0.63
C LEU A 31 29.45 -15.72 0.12
N GLY A 32 29.69 -14.89 -0.90
CA GLY A 32 31.01 -14.53 -1.41
C GLY A 32 31.19 -14.76 -2.91
N THR A 33 32.41 -14.48 -3.39
CA THR A 33 32.79 -14.65 -4.80
C THR A 33 33.54 -15.96 -5.02
N TYR A 34 33.14 -16.74 -6.02
CA TYR A 34 33.66 -18.08 -6.29
C TYR A 34 33.96 -18.29 -7.77
N LEU A 35 34.97 -19.12 -8.07
CA LEU A 35 35.30 -19.55 -9.43
C LEU A 35 34.29 -20.58 -9.94
N ILE A 36 34.01 -20.57 -11.25
CA ILE A 36 33.13 -21.57 -11.91
C ILE A 36 33.54 -23.01 -11.57
N SER A 37 34.84 -23.28 -11.53
CA SER A 37 35.39 -24.61 -11.25
C SER A 37 35.09 -25.11 -9.83
N ALA A 38 34.69 -24.23 -8.92
CA ALA A 38 34.30 -24.58 -7.56
C ALA A 38 32.78 -24.84 -7.41
N LEU A 39 32.00 -24.60 -8.47
CA LEU A 39 30.56 -24.81 -8.50
C LEU A 39 30.25 -26.20 -9.06
N LYS A 40 29.28 -26.88 -8.45
CA LYS A 40 28.70 -28.11 -9.00
C LYS A 40 27.28 -27.84 -9.47
N ASP A 41 26.91 -28.49 -10.56
CA ASP A 41 25.52 -28.50 -11.02
C ASP A 41 24.65 -29.19 -9.95
N TYR A 42 23.57 -28.51 -9.57
CA TYR A 42 22.58 -29.09 -8.68
C TYR A 42 21.82 -30.19 -9.43
N GLN A 43 21.89 -31.44 -8.95
CA GLN A 43 21.05 -32.54 -9.43
C GLN A 43 19.85 -32.70 -8.50
N GLU A 44 18.69 -32.29 -9.00
CA GLU A 44 17.43 -32.29 -8.27
C GLU A 44 17.00 -33.73 -7.95
N SER A 45 16.88 -34.03 -6.65
CA SER A 45 16.42 -35.33 -6.17
C SER A 45 14.94 -35.54 -6.52
N GLU A 46 14.56 -36.77 -6.84
CA GLU A 46 13.24 -37.15 -7.38
C GLU A 46 12.04 -36.73 -6.51
N THR A 47 12.28 -36.35 -5.27
CA THR A 47 11.25 -35.95 -4.30
C THR A 47 10.78 -34.49 -4.49
N GLU A 48 11.57 -33.62 -5.14
CA GLU A 48 11.26 -32.19 -5.32
C GLU A 48 10.55 -31.86 -6.65
N ARG A 49 10.48 -32.83 -7.59
CA ARG A 49 9.97 -32.64 -8.97
C ARG A 49 8.47 -32.37 -9.09
N ASN A 50 7.70 -32.34 -8.01
CA ASN A 50 6.24 -32.23 -8.06
C ASN A 50 5.67 -30.81 -7.91
N THR A 51 6.48 -29.75 -8.03
CA THR A 51 5.96 -28.38 -8.13
C THR A 51 6.58 -27.61 -9.29
N GLY A 52 5.96 -27.68 -10.47
CA GLY A 52 6.07 -26.61 -11.46
C GLY A 52 6.70 -26.99 -12.79
N THR A 53 5.83 -27.34 -13.74
CA THR A 53 6.08 -27.64 -15.14
C THR A 53 6.59 -26.42 -15.93
N VAL A 54 7.66 -26.61 -16.71
CA VAL A 54 7.82 -26.39 -18.18
C VAL A 54 9.31 -26.15 -18.48
N ALA A 55 9.95 -27.11 -19.17
CA ALA A 55 11.36 -27.04 -19.56
C ALA A 55 11.58 -26.20 -20.84
N PRO A 56 12.71 -25.46 -20.97
CA PRO A 56 13.00 -24.71 -22.19
C PRO A 56 13.54 -25.60 -23.32
N LEU A 57 13.18 -25.23 -24.55
CA LEU A 57 13.61 -25.85 -25.80
C LEU A 57 15.14 -25.81 -26.00
N ARG A 58 15.69 -26.96 -26.38
CA ARG A 58 17.11 -27.21 -26.63
C ARG A 58 17.64 -26.35 -27.78
N LYS A 59 18.58 -25.44 -27.50
CA LYS A 59 19.25 -24.62 -28.54
C LYS A 59 20.22 -25.48 -29.36
N ARG A 60 19.99 -25.58 -30.67
CA ARG A 60 21.05 -25.92 -31.65
C ARG A 60 21.79 -24.63 -32.02
N GLY A 61 23.11 -24.69 -32.05
CA GLY A 61 23.97 -23.54 -32.32
C GLY A 61 23.78 -22.96 -33.72
N CYS A 62 23.69 -21.63 -33.82
CA CYS A 62 23.75 -20.89 -35.08
C CYS A 62 25.20 -20.39 -35.29
N PRO A 63 25.79 -20.46 -36.49
CA PRO A 63 27.17 -20.07 -36.72
C PRO A 63 27.35 -18.55 -36.64
N LYS A 64 28.50 -18.08 -36.14
CA LYS A 64 28.83 -16.64 -36.09
C LYS A 64 28.99 -16.07 -37.50
N LYS A 65 28.27 -14.99 -37.82
CA LYS A 65 28.43 -14.20 -39.04
C LYS A 65 29.43 -13.05 -38.77
N LYS A 66 30.38 -12.83 -39.68
CA LYS A 66 31.37 -11.73 -39.61
C LYS A 66 30.72 -10.40 -40.04
N LEU A 67 30.98 -9.30 -39.33
CA LEU A 67 30.64 -7.93 -39.76
C LEU A 67 31.77 -7.30 -40.60
N PRO A 68 31.47 -6.48 -41.62
CA PRO A 68 32.39 -5.52 -42.21
C PRO A 68 32.34 -4.14 -41.49
N PRO A 69 33.36 -3.27 -41.68
CA PRO A 69 33.54 -2.06 -40.89
C PRO A 69 32.91 -0.82 -41.54
N GLY A 70 32.42 0.08 -40.68
CA GLY A 70 32.30 1.51 -40.99
C GLY A 70 30.87 2.04 -41.17
N SER A 71 30.37 2.73 -40.14
CA SER A 71 29.77 4.07 -40.25
C SER A 71 29.39 4.57 -38.85
N GLU A 72 30.12 5.58 -38.38
CA GLU A 72 29.76 6.39 -37.22
C GLU A 72 28.53 7.25 -37.58
N THR A 73 27.47 7.16 -36.78
CA THR A 73 26.46 8.23 -36.66
C THR A 73 25.82 8.21 -35.28
N SER A 74 26.12 9.26 -34.51
CA SER A 74 25.27 9.93 -33.50
C SER A 74 24.14 9.14 -32.81
N THR A 75 24.47 8.67 -31.61
CA THR A 75 23.73 8.65 -30.34
C THR A 75 22.29 9.23 -30.30
N GLU A 76 21.27 8.36 -30.36
CA GLU A 76 20.02 8.30 -29.55
C GLU A 76 19.40 6.89 -29.76
N PRO A 77 18.68 6.29 -28.79
CA PRO A 77 18.77 4.84 -28.56
C PRO A 77 17.81 4.02 -29.44
N GLU A 78 18.36 3.38 -30.48
CA GLU A 78 17.69 2.34 -31.28
C GLU A 78 17.21 1.11 -30.46
N GLY A 79 17.54 1.02 -29.17
CA GLY A 79 17.12 -0.07 -28.30
C GLY A 79 15.63 -0.05 -27.93
N GLU A 80 15.00 1.12 -27.85
CA GLU A 80 13.60 1.22 -27.39
C GLU A 80 12.61 0.66 -28.41
N SER A 81 12.80 0.96 -29.71
CA SER A 81 11.94 0.45 -30.79
C SER A 81 12.00 -1.07 -30.92
N VAL A 82 13.18 -1.67 -30.78
CA VAL A 82 13.38 -3.13 -30.88
C VAL A 82 12.74 -3.88 -29.72
N LEU A 83 12.69 -3.28 -28.53
CA LEU A 83 12.06 -3.89 -27.35
C LEU A 83 10.53 -3.84 -27.44
N HIS A 84 9.96 -2.74 -27.94
CA HIS A 84 8.53 -2.62 -28.21
C HIS A 84 8.04 -3.56 -29.31
N GLU A 85 8.83 -3.80 -30.36
CA GLU A 85 8.50 -4.77 -31.41
C GLU A 85 8.47 -6.23 -30.92
N ARG A 86 9.21 -6.53 -29.86
CA ARG A 86 9.36 -7.90 -29.31
C ARG A 86 8.49 -8.19 -28.10
N LEU A 87 7.72 -7.19 -27.65
CA LEU A 87 6.71 -7.31 -26.61
C LEU A 87 5.53 -8.14 -27.10
N GLY A 88 5.17 -9.17 -26.32
CA GLY A 88 4.10 -10.11 -26.65
C GLY A 88 4.51 -11.26 -27.59
N THR A 89 5.72 -11.22 -28.19
CA THR A 89 6.26 -12.33 -28.99
C THR A 89 7.34 -13.11 -28.24
N ILE A 90 8.48 -12.45 -27.97
CA ILE A 90 9.62 -13.06 -27.25
C ILE A 90 9.64 -12.58 -25.79
N ILE A 91 9.26 -11.32 -25.55
CA ILE A 91 9.23 -10.71 -24.23
C ILE A 91 7.78 -10.71 -23.74
N GLN A 92 7.44 -11.64 -22.85
CA GLN A 92 6.15 -11.65 -22.16
C GLN A 92 6.18 -10.65 -21.00
N GLY A 93 5.87 -9.39 -21.31
CA GLY A 93 5.81 -8.32 -20.33
C GLY A 93 4.82 -7.23 -20.70
N LYS A 94 4.55 -6.34 -19.76
CA LYS A 94 3.81 -5.10 -19.96
C LYS A 94 4.77 -3.94 -19.80
N VAL A 95 4.65 -2.98 -20.72
CA VAL A 95 5.25 -1.66 -20.59
C VAL A 95 4.44 -0.91 -19.53
N ASP A 96 5.13 -0.23 -18.62
CA ASP A 96 4.43 0.67 -17.73
C ASP A 96 3.88 1.88 -18.51
N SER A 97 2.64 2.29 -18.22
CA SER A 97 2.00 3.40 -18.95
C SER A 97 2.65 4.74 -18.64
N SER A 98 3.48 4.82 -17.59
CA SER A 98 4.14 6.03 -17.12
C SER A 98 5.64 6.09 -17.45
N ASP A 99 6.25 4.98 -17.85
CA ASP A 99 7.69 4.91 -18.14
C ASP A 99 7.95 3.82 -19.20
N SER A 100 8.18 4.25 -20.45
CA SER A 100 8.44 3.36 -21.59
C SER A 100 9.71 2.53 -21.44
N ARG A 101 10.57 2.88 -20.48
CA ARG A 101 11.88 2.26 -20.27
C ARG A 101 11.84 1.06 -19.33
N SER A 102 10.81 0.93 -18.50
CA SER A 102 10.64 -0.19 -17.58
C SER A 102 9.64 -1.23 -18.10
N PHE A 103 10.12 -2.45 -18.30
CA PHE A 103 9.33 -3.59 -18.72
C PHE A 103 9.14 -4.55 -17.53
N PHE A 104 7.89 -4.90 -17.23
CA PHE A 104 7.58 -5.84 -16.17
C PHE A 104 7.00 -7.12 -16.76
N THR A 105 7.41 -8.29 -16.27
CA THR A 105 6.75 -9.55 -16.65
C THR A 105 5.35 -9.61 -16.03
N ASP A 106 4.41 -10.31 -16.67
CA ASP A 106 3.07 -10.49 -16.10
C ASP A 106 3.11 -11.19 -14.74
N SER A 107 4.06 -12.13 -14.56
CA SER A 107 4.29 -12.80 -13.28
C SER A 107 4.73 -11.84 -12.18
N TYR A 108 5.63 -10.90 -12.49
CA TYR A 108 6.11 -9.88 -11.56
C TYR A 108 4.96 -8.94 -11.14
N VAL A 109 4.20 -8.43 -12.12
CA VAL A 109 3.05 -7.56 -11.85
C VAL A 109 2.01 -8.31 -11.02
N ALA A 110 1.67 -9.55 -11.37
CA ALA A 110 0.69 -10.34 -10.64
C ALA A 110 1.13 -10.61 -9.19
N GLN A 111 2.40 -10.97 -8.98
CA GLN A 111 2.95 -11.23 -7.65
C GLN A 111 2.93 -9.97 -6.78
N HIS A 112 3.42 -8.85 -7.29
CA HIS A 112 3.40 -7.58 -6.55
C HIS A 112 1.98 -7.09 -6.31
N THR A 113 1.08 -7.22 -7.29
CA THR A 113 -0.33 -6.88 -7.13
C THR A 113 -1.00 -7.71 -6.02
N ALA A 114 -0.72 -9.01 -5.97
CA ALA A 114 -1.23 -9.88 -4.91
C ALA A 114 -0.69 -9.49 -3.52
N ARG A 115 0.60 -9.15 -3.42
CA ARG A 115 1.23 -8.67 -2.17
C ARG A 115 0.67 -7.33 -1.71
N ILE A 116 0.57 -6.36 -2.62
CA ILE A 116 0.01 -5.03 -2.34
C ILE A 116 -1.44 -5.17 -1.89
N ARG A 117 -2.25 -5.97 -2.62
CA ARG A 117 -3.63 -6.26 -2.23
C ARG A 117 -3.71 -6.84 -0.83
N GLY A 118 -2.90 -7.86 -0.52
CA GLY A 118 -2.87 -8.46 0.81
C GLY A 118 -2.53 -7.46 1.90
N ALA A 119 -1.53 -6.61 1.66
CA ALA A 119 -1.13 -5.56 2.60
C ALA A 119 -2.24 -4.52 2.81
N LEU A 120 -2.81 -3.97 1.74
CA LEU A 120 -3.84 -2.94 1.80
C LEU A 120 -5.15 -3.46 2.42
N SER A 121 -5.54 -4.71 2.13
CA SER A 121 -6.74 -5.33 2.71
C SER A 121 -6.63 -5.56 4.23
N ALA A 122 -5.40 -5.64 4.78
CA ALA A 122 -5.19 -5.83 6.20
C ALA A 122 -5.19 -4.50 7.00
N LEU A 123 -5.24 -3.35 6.32
CA LEU A 123 -5.19 -2.05 6.98
C LEU A 123 -6.51 -1.73 7.68
N THR A 124 -6.43 -1.40 8.97
CA THR A 124 -7.58 -0.97 9.78
C THR A 124 -7.47 0.48 10.25
N ARG A 125 -6.38 1.16 9.91
CA ARG A 125 -6.09 2.54 10.29
C ARG A 125 -5.56 3.33 9.09
N PRO A 126 -5.64 4.67 9.09
CA PRO A 126 -5.00 5.49 8.08
C PRO A 126 -3.50 5.25 8.06
N VAL A 127 -2.94 4.94 6.89
CA VAL A 127 -1.50 4.69 6.72
C VAL A 127 -0.96 5.48 5.52
N PRO A 128 0.15 6.22 5.67
CA PRO A 128 0.82 6.87 4.54
C PRO A 128 1.41 5.84 3.56
N PHE A 129 1.32 6.11 2.25
CA PHE A 129 1.88 5.24 1.21
C PHE A 129 3.40 5.07 1.38
N LEU A 130 4.13 6.13 1.74
CA LEU A 130 5.56 6.08 2.03
C LEU A 130 5.92 5.03 3.11
N SER A 131 5.09 4.91 4.15
CA SER A 131 5.29 3.93 5.21
C SER A 131 5.09 2.49 4.70
N LEU A 132 4.13 2.27 3.80
CA LEU A 132 3.93 0.98 3.13
C LEU A 132 5.10 0.64 2.19
N ILE A 133 5.53 1.60 1.38
CA ILE A 133 6.61 1.44 0.40
C ILE A 133 7.91 1.08 1.11
N SER A 134 8.28 1.81 2.15
CA SER A 134 9.50 1.58 2.93
C SER A 134 9.46 0.24 3.69
N HIS A 135 8.33 -0.09 4.33
CA HIS A 135 8.22 -1.30 5.14
C HIS A 135 8.21 -2.59 4.30
N PHE A 136 7.44 -2.61 3.20
CA PHE A 136 7.30 -3.80 2.35
C PHE A 136 8.24 -3.82 1.14
N LYS A 137 9.07 -2.77 0.99
CA LYS A 137 9.99 -2.55 -0.14
C LYS A 137 9.28 -2.69 -1.49
N PHE A 138 8.08 -2.13 -1.60
CA PHE A 138 7.33 -2.18 -2.84
C PHE A 138 7.86 -1.16 -3.85
N PRO A 139 7.78 -1.44 -5.16
CA PRO A 139 8.08 -0.45 -6.18
C PRO A 139 7.00 0.65 -6.17
N GLU A 140 7.40 1.86 -5.77
CA GLU A 140 6.53 3.01 -5.49
C GLU A 140 5.47 3.27 -6.56
N LYS A 141 5.88 3.38 -7.82
CA LYS A 141 4.99 3.63 -8.97
C LYS A 141 3.87 2.58 -9.10
N LEU A 142 4.20 1.31 -8.84
CA LEU A 142 3.25 0.21 -8.97
C LEU A 142 2.20 0.23 -7.85
N VAL A 143 2.56 0.70 -6.65
CA VAL A 143 1.67 0.72 -5.48
C VAL A 143 0.49 1.66 -5.71
N TYR A 144 0.75 2.88 -6.17
CA TYR A 144 -0.30 3.87 -6.45
C TYR A 144 -1.29 3.35 -7.51
N ARG A 145 -0.75 2.88 -8.64
CA ARG A 145 -1.56 2.33 -9.74
C ARG A 145 -2.42 1.14 -9.29
N VAL A 146 -1.81 0.16 -8.63
CA VAL A 146 -2.52 -1.03 -8.14
C VAL A 146 -3.57 -0.66 -7.10
N ALA A 147 -3.27 0.27 -6.19
CA ALA A 147 -4.23 0.73 -5.19
C ALA A 147 -5.46 1.38 -5.85
N GLU A 148 -5.24 2.28 -6.81
CA GLU A 148 -6.34 2.89 -7.56
C GLU A 148 -7.16 1.87 -8.35
N ASP A 149 -6.51 0.94 -9.03
CA ASP A 149 -7.19 -0.11 -9.81
C ASP A 149 -8.04 -1.00 -8.90
N LEU A 150 -7.54 -1.36 -7.72
CA LEU A 150 -8.28 -2.16 -6.74
C LEU A 150 -9.49 -1.40 -6.16
N ILE A 151 -9.38 -0.08 -5.96
CA ILE A 151 -10.49 0.77 -5.50
C ILE A 151 -11.53 0.93 -6.61
N LYS A 152 -11.11 1.21 -7.84
CA LYS A 152 -12.00 1.34 -9.02
C LYS A 152 -12.77 0.05 -9.30
N GLN A 153 -12.12 -1.11 -9.09
CA GLN A 153 -12.77 -2.42 -9.22
C GLN A 153 -13.67 -2.79 -8.03
N GLY A 154 -13.71 -1.97 -6.97
CA GLY A 154 -14.45 -2.28 -5.74
C GLY A 154 -13.87 -3.45 -4.94
N ARG A 155 -12.63 -3.86 -5.21
CA ARG A 155 -11.94 -4.95 -4.51
C ARG A 155 -11.35 -4.49 -3.17
N LEU A 156 -11.08 -3.20 -3.03
CA LEU A 156 -10.59 -2.59 -1.80
C LEU A 156 -11.54 -1.46 -1.39
N ALA A 157 -12.13 -1.58 -0.19
CA ALA A 157 -12.97 -0.56 0.42
C ALA A 157 -12.09 0.44 1.18
N ALA A 158 -11.50 1.36 0.44
CA ALA A 158 -10.65 2.42 0.98
C ALA A 158 -10.69 3.67 0.09
N SER A 159 -10.41 4.82 0.70
CA SER A 159 -10.24 6.09 0.02
C SER A 159 -8.79 6.56 0.11
N ILE A 160 -8.28 7.18 -0.96
CA ILE A 160 -6.95 7.78 -0.98
C ILE A 160 -7.11 9.29 -0.80
N VAL A 161 -6.48 9.83 0.24
CA VAL A 161 -6.39 11.26 0.50
C VAL A 161 -5.04 11.76 -0.01
N ASP A 162 -5.02 12.96 -0.59
CA ASP A 162 -3.84 13.60 -1.19
C ASP A 162 -3.22 12.87 -2.40
N GLY A 163 -4.00 11.98 -3.04
CA GLY A 163 -3.72 11.43 -4.38
C GLY A 163 -2.35 10.78 -4.54
N HIS A 164 -1.57 11.23 -5.53
CA HIS A 164 -0.21 10.77 -5.82
C HIS A 164 0.89 11.62 -5.15
N SER A 165 0.55 12.45 -4.16
CA SER A 165 1.56 13.24 -3.45
C SER A 165 2.39 12.38 -2.49
N GLU A 166 3.52 12.90 -2.05
CA GLU A 166 4.32 12.28 -0.97
C GLU A 166 3.53 12.17 0.34
N GLN A 167 2.48 12.98 0.52
CA GLN A 167 1.61 12.93 1.70
C GLN A 167 0.39 12.03 1.50
N ALA A 168 0.35 11.22 0.45
CA ALA A 168 -0.76 10.32 0.18
C ALA A 168 -1.00 9.36 1.36
N VAL A 169 -2.23 9.37 1.87
CA VAL A 169 -2.68 8.49 2.96
C VAL A 169 -3.83 7.64 2.45
N ILE A 170 -3.74 6.33 2.64
CA ILE A 170 -4.87 5.43 2.42
C ILE A 170 -5.70 5.34 3.70
N ILE A 171 -7.00 5.59 3.58
CA ILE A 171 -7.98 5.53 4.67
C ILE A 171 -8.92 4.36 4.40
N PRO A 172 -8.86 3.27 5.18
CA PRO A 172 -9.81 2.17 5.05
C PRO A 172 -11.24 2.60 5.40
N ASP A 173 -12.23 2.12 4.65
CA ASP A 173 -13.64 2.49 4.88
C ASP A 173 -14.14 2.01 6.24
N ILE A 174 -13.63 0.86 6.71
CA ILE A 174 -13.95 0.35 8.06
C ILE A 174 -13.57 1.35 9.15
N TYR A 175 -12.45 2.06 9.00
CA TYR A 175 -12.02 3.07 9.95
C TYR A 175 -12.98 4.26 9.96
N ALA A 176 -13.33 4.77 8.78
CA ALA A 176 -14.30 5.87 8.65
C ALA A 176 -15.70 5.48 9.16
N ALA A 177 -16.12 4.23 8.93
CA ALA A 177 -17.38 3.69 9.43
C ALA A 177 -17.38 3.63 10.96
N SER A 178 -16.32 3.08 11.57
CA SER A 178 -16.20 2.99 13.03
C SER A 178 -16.14 4.36 13.70
N GLN A 179 -15.45 5.34 13.12
CA GLN A 179 -15.47 6.72 13.61
C GLN A 179 -16.91 7.28 13.62
N ASN A 180 -17.63 7.06 12.52
CA ASN A 180 -18.99 7.57 12.39
C ASN A 180 -19.97 6.90 13.37
N GLU A 181 -19.86 5.59 13.53
CA GLU A 181 -20.65 4.79 14.44
C GLU A 181 -20.41 5.18 15.90
N TRP A 182 -19.14 5.38 16.29
CA TRP A 182 -18.80 5.85 17.62
C TRP A 182 -19.42 7.22 17.91
N ILE A 183 -19.29 8.18 16.98
CA ILE A 183 -19.83 9.53 17.15
C ILE A 183 -21.35 9.49 17.30
N ASN A 184 -22.04 8.69 16.47
CA ASN A 184 -23.49 8.56 16.52
C ASN A 184 -23.95 7.90 17.82
N SER A 185 -23.30 6.81 18.23
CA SER A 185 -23.62 6.08 19.45
C SER A 185 -23.39 6.94 20.70
N PHE A 186 -22.25 7.63 20.75
CA PHE A 186 -21.90 8.52 21.86
C PHE A 186 -22.90 9.66 22.00
N PHE A 187 -23.23 10.32 20.90
CA PHE A 187 -24.18 11.43 20.91
C PHE A 187 -25.59 10.98 21.31
N LYS A 188 -26.05 9.84 20.77
CA LYS A 188 -27.38 9.29 21.09
C LYS A 188 -27.53 8.93 22.57
N GLN A 189 -26.46 8.50 23.23
CA GLN A 189 -26.47 8.12 24.65
C GLN A 189 -26.36 9.34 25.57
N ASN A 190 -25.48 10.29 25.24
CA ASN A 190 -25.10 11.35 26.16
C ASN A 190 -25.72 12.72 25.84
N ASN A 191 -26.28 12.91 24.63
CA ASN A 191 -26.77 14.20 24.13
C ASN A 191 -25.72 15.34 24.11
N TYR A 192 -24.43 15.03 24.26
CA TYR A 192 -23.32 15.97 24.04
C TYR A 192 -22.16 15.28 23.33
N LEU A 193 -21.22 16.07 22.81
CA LEU A 193 -19.99 15.61 22.19
C LEU A 193 -18.86 16.60 22.48
N GLU A 194 -17.76 16.09 23.02
CA GLU A 194 -16.54 16.88 23.25
C GLU A 194 -15.70 16.98 21.98
N TYR A 195 -15.13 18.15 21.71
CA TYR A 195 -14.23 18.30 20.56
C TYR A 195 -12.93 17.54 20.73
N ASP A 196 -12.44 17.40 21.97
CA ASP A 196 -11.23 16.61 22.25
C ASP A 196 -11.46 15.13 21.95
N ALA A 197 -12.60 14.57 22.36
CA ALA A 197 -12.94 13.18 22.05
C ALA A 197 -13.03 12.92 20.53
N VAL A 198 -13.59 13.86 19.78
CA VAL A 198 -13.66 13.80 18.31
C VAL A 198 -12.28 13.99 17.67
N ALA A 199 -11.42 14.85 18.22
CA ALA A 199 -10.04 15.02 17.75
C ALA A 199 -9.20 13.75 17.97
N ARG A 200 -9.38 13.07 19.11
CA ARG A 200 -8.72 11.78 19.41
C ARG A 200 -9.12 10.66 18.44
N LEU A 201 -10.29 10.76 17.81
CA LEU A 201 -10.67 9.83 16.74
C LEU A 201 -9.88 10.03 15.45
N GLY A 202 -9.16 11.15 15.27
CA GLY A 202 -8.39 11.45 14.05
C GLY A 202 -9.07 12.47 13.13
N ILE A 203 -10.10 13.17 13.59
CA ILE A 203 -10.78 14.23 12.83
C ILE A 203 -10.08 15.57 13.10
N ARG A 204 -9.47 16.16 12.07
CA ARG A 204 -8.70 17.41 12.18
C ARG A 204 -9.55 18.61 12.62
N ASP A 205 -10.76 18.74 12.09
CA ASP A 205 -11.67 19.85 12.38
C ASP A 205 -13.01 19.39 12.98
N PRO A 206 -13.07 19.13 14.30
CA PRO A 206 -14.28 18.61 14.97
C PRO A 206 -15.51 19.49 14.77
N LYS A 207 -15.40 20.81 14.94
CA LYS A 207 -16.54 21.74 14.85
C LYS A 207 -17.19 21.71 13.48
N THR A 208 -16.39 21.79 12.42
CA THR A 208 -16.87 21.82 11.03
C THR A 208 -17.46 20.47 10.65
N PHE A 209 -16.82 19.37 11.07
CA PHE A 209 -17.32 18.01 10.84
C PHE A 209 -18.71 17.80 11.47
N LEU A 210 -18.86 18.18 12.75
CA LEU A 210 -20.12 18.02 13.48
C LEU A 210 -21.23 18.91 12.93
N LYS A 211 -20.92 20.16 12.56
CA LYS A 211 -21.86 21.05 11.86
C LYS A 211 -22.36 20.45 10.55
N LYS A 212 -21.50 19.75 9.80
CA LYS A 212 -21.90 19.11 8.55
C LYS A 212 -22.76 17.88 8.79
N LYS A 213 -22.44 17.10 9.83
CA LYS A 213 -23.08 15.81 10.13
C LYS A 213 -24.47 15.95 10.76
N PHE A 214 -24.64 16.91 11.66
CA PHE A 214 -25.85 17.08 12.47
C PHE A 214 -26.58 18.41 12.19
N LYS A 215 -26.74 18.77 10.91
CA LYS A 215 -27.38 20.03 10.50
C LYS A 215 -28.81 20.16 11.03
N ASP A 216 -29.53 19.03 11.12
CA ASP A 216 -30.97 19.03 11.35
C ASP A 216 -31.34 18.96 12.84
N GLU A 217 -30.44 18.50 13.71
CA GLU A 217 -30.72 18.31 15.14
C GLU A 217 -30.64 19.63 15.95
N GLY A 218 -30.03 20.67 15.37
CA GLY A 218 -29.91 22.00 15.97
C GLY A 218 -29.09 21.99 17.25
N LEU A 219 -27.84 21.52 17.14
CA LEU A 219 -26.85 21.54 18.21
C LEU A 219 -26.43 22.95 18.59
N THR A 220 -26.16 23.15 19.88
CA THR A 220 -25.44 24.33 20.37
C THR A 220 -23.95 24.03 20.46
N PHE A 221 -23.14 24.94 19.94
CA PHE A 221 -21.68 24.78 19.87
C PHE A 221 -21.02 25.70 20.90
N PHE A 222 -20.34 25.11 21.88
CA PHE A 222 -19.55 25.84 22.87
C PHE A 222 -18.06 25.91 22.45
N SER A 223 -17.20 26.37 23.37
CA SER A 223 -15.76 26.42 23.14
C SER A 223 -15.14 25.02 23.08
N SER A 224 -15.52 24.14 24.01
CA SER A 224 -14.94 22.80 24.25
C SER A 224 -15.82 21.62 23.81
N CYS A 225 -17.14 21.79 23.75
CA CYS A 225 -18.09 20.73 23.39
C CYS A 225 -19.27 21.27 22.56
N CYS A 226 -20.05 20.38 21.97
CA CYS A 226 -21.39 20.69 21.49
C CYS A 226 -22.43 19.88 22.24
N VAL A 227 -23.60 20.49 22.44
CA VAL A 227 -24.68 19.94 23.26
C VAL A 227 -25.97 19.92 22.44
N GLY A 228 -26.71 18.83 22.54
CA GLY A 228 -28.03 18.66 21.94
C GLY A 228 -29.09 19.47 22.67
N LYS A 229 -30.23 19.69 22.02
CA LYS A 229 -31.33 20.50 22.59
C LYS A 229 -31.87 19.93 23.91
N TYR A 230 -31.83 18.61 24.07
CA TYR A 230 -32.40 17.94 25.24
C TYR A 230 -31.84 18.47 26.57
N ILE A 231 -30.51 18.55 26.69
CA ILE A 231 -29.85 19.02 27.91
C ILE A 231 -30.21 20.48 28.17
N LEU A 232 -30.24 21.33 27.13
CA LEU A 232 -30.63 22.73 27.29
C LEU A 232 -32.08 22.88 27.76
N SER A 233 -33.01 22.16 27.14
CA SER A 233 -34.42 22.20 27.55
C SER A 233 -34.64 21.68 28.96
N GLN A 234 -33.86 20.67 29.40
CA GLN A 234 -33.90 20.18 30.77
C GLN A 234 -33.41 21.25 31.76
N ILE A 235 -32.30 21.93 31.45
CA ILE A 235 -31.79 23.03 32.27
C ILE A 235 -32.82 24.17 32.34
N GLU A 236 -33.36 24.59 31.19
CA GLU A 236 -34.39 25.63 31.12
C GLU A 236 -35.62 25.29 31.97
N ALA A 237 -36.11 24.05 31.89
CA ALA A 237 -37.24 23.57 32.68
C ALA A 237 -36.93 23.59 34.20
N THR A 238 -35.74 23.11 34.61
CA THR A 238 -35.35 23.14 36.03
C THR A 238 -35.24 24.56 36.58
N ILE A 239 -34.77 25.52 35.77
CA ILE A 239 -34.70 26.93 36.15
C ILE A 239 -36.10 27.52 36.26
N GLU A 240 -36.99 27.24 35.30
CA GLU A 240 -38.36 27.74 35.32
C GLU A 240 -39.15 27.23 36.54
N GLU A 241 -38.98 25.96 36.89
CA GLU A 241 -39.62 25.38 38.07
C GLU A 241 -39.10 26.02 39.37
N ALA A 242 -37.80 26.23 39.49
CA ALA A 242 -37.24 26.89 40.67
C ALA A 242 -37.68 28.35 40.81
N LEU A 243 -37.79 29.08 39.68
CA LEU A 243 -38.35 30.43 39.67
C LEU A 243 -39.80 30.44 40.13
N ARG A 244 -40.61 29.46 39.69
CA ARG A 244 -42.02 29.31 40.10
C ARG A 244 -42.17 28.98 41.58
N CYS A 245 -41.28 28.14 42.12
CA CYS A 245 -41.29 27.72 43.52
C CYS A 245 -40.54 28.67 44.45
N SER A 246 -39.89 29.72 43.93
CA SER A 246 -38.96 30.57 44.70
C SER A 246 -37.90 29.77 45.46
N SER A 247 -37.41 28.69 44.83
CA SER A 247 -36.38 27.81 45.37
C SER A 247 -35.02 28.06 44.70
N TRP A 248 -33.99 27.37 45.19
CA TRP A 248 -32.64 27.46 44.66
C TRP A 248 -32.35 26.27 43.75
N VAL A 249 -31.61 26.49 42.66
CA VAL A 249 -31.12 25.44 41.77
C VAL A 249 -29.67 25.16 42.08
N ASP A 250 -29.33 23.88 42.28
CA ASP A 250 -27.94 23.45 42.29
C ASP A 250 -27.46 23.22 40.85
N VAL A 251 -26.49 24.03 40.43
CA VAL A 251 -25.92 24.00 39.08
C VAL A 251 -25.23 22.67 38.78
N PHE A 252 -24.69 21.98 39.80
CA PHE A 252 -24.04 20.67 39.61
C PHE A 252 -25.02 19.53 39.37
N VAL A 253 -26.30 19.69 39.75
CA VAL A 253 -27.33 18.66 39.51
C VAL A 253 -27.94 18.79 38.11
N CYS A 254 -27.77 19.96 37.48
CA CYS A 254 -28.32 20.27 36.16
C CYS A 254 -27.42 19.85 34.98
N ILE A 255 -26.17 19.43 35.22
CA ILE A 255 -25.16 19.12 34.19
C ILE A 255 -24.61 17.71 34.41
#